data_AF-A0A095Y4M5-F1
#
_entry.id   AF-A0A095Y4M5-F1
#
_cell.length_a   1.000
_cell.length_b   1.000
_cell.length_c   1.000
_cell.angle_alpha   90.00
_cell.angle_beta   90.00
_cell.angle_gamma   90.00
#
_symmetry.space_group_name_H-M   'P 1'
#
loop_
_entity.id
_entity.type
_entity.pdbx_description
1 polymer ?
#
loop_
_entity_poly.entity_id
_entity_poly.type
_entity_poly.pdbx_seq_one_letter_code
_entity_poly.pdbx_strand_id
1 'polypeptide(L)'
;MNHHEPPLCSRNPRLFDSRAEGEPHKHVAARHRLAVLACRNCPALTACAQYLADAETNGARIDGIIAGRTWRRLRDLAPNTRTCLHCGTTIVKRGTPAADRLRPDGTLTPLHAGRNLCTDCYNHHEKVGTLDRYPRIRNR
;
A
#
# COMPACT_ATOMS: atom_id res chain seq x y z
N MET A 1 -1.16 41.26 4.09
CA MET A 1 0.08 40.46 4.18
C MET A 1 -0.34 39.08 4.67
N ASN A 2 -0.31 38.07 3.80
CA ASN A 2 -0.72 36.71 4.18
C ASN A 2 0.41 36.07 4.99
N HIS A 3 0.26 36.01 6.30
CA HIS A 3 1.10 35.16 7.14
C HIS A 3 0.77 33.70 6.79
N HIS A 4 1.47 33.13 5.81
CA HIS A 4 1.44 31.70 5.59
C HIS A 4 2.17 31.06 6.77
N GLU A 5 1.38 30.63 7.75
CA GLU A 5 1.87 29.85 8.87
C GLU A 5 2.65 28.65 8.33
N PRO A 6 3.87 28.40 8.82
CA PRO A 6 4.69 27.33 8.30
C PRO A 6 3.99 25.97 8.49
N PRO A 7 4.13 25.05 7.53
CA PRO A 7 3.44 23.77 7.57
C PRO A 7 3.84 22.97 8.82
N LEU A 8 2.95 22.12 9.32
CA LEU A 8 3.18 21.40 10.57
C LEU A 8 4.44 20.52 10.53
N CYS A 9 4.85 20.04 9.35
CA CYS A 9 6.08 19.27 9.18
C CYS A 9 7.36 20.06 9.46
N SER A 10 7.38 21.38 9.25
CA SER A 10 8.54 22.20 9.63
C SER A 10 8.48 22.63 11.09
N ARG A 11 7.28 22.82 11.65
CA ARG A 11 7.10 23.21 13.05
C ARG A 11 7.25 22.06 14.04
N ASN A 12 6.91 20.84 13.64
CA ASN A 12 6.98 19.65 14.48
C ASN A 12 7.41 18.42 13.66
N PRO A 13 8.70 18.33 13.27
CA PRO A 13 9.21 17.26 12.41
C PRO A 13 9.06 15.87 13.05
N ARG A 14 9.12 15.78 14.38
CA ARG A 14 8.98 14.52 15.13
C ARG A 14 7.67 13.78 14.86
N LEU A 15 6.60 14.47 14.48
CA LEU A 15 5.35 13.82 14.07
C LEU A 15 5.53 12.98 12.80
N PHE A 16 6.42 13.41 11.92
CA PHE A 16 6.63 12.86 10.58
C PHE A 16 7.77 11.85 10.54
N ASP A 17 8.78 11.95 11.41
CA ASP A 17 9.97 11.09 11.39
C ASP A 17 9.68 9.59 11.48
N SER A 18 10.62 8.75 11.06
CA SER A 18 10.54 7.31 11.29
C SER A 18 10.64 6.95 12.78
N ARG A 19 10.43 5.67 13.10
CA ARG A 19 10.56 5.15 14.46
C ARG A 19 11.99 5.28 14.95
N ALA A 20 12.19 5.91 16.10
CA ALA A 20 13.49 5.93 16.77
C ALA A 20 13.82 4.58 17.43
N GLU A 21 15.10 4.33 17.73
CA GLU A 21 15.52 3.15 18.47
C GLU A 21 14.82 3.06 19.84
N GLY A 22 14.30 1.88 20.18
CA GLY A 22 13.54 1.68 21.42
C GLY A 22 12.14 2.31 21.47
N GLU A 23 11.72 3.06 20.43
CA GLU A 23 10.40 3.70 20.44
C GLU A 23 9.27 2.67 20.24
N PRO A 24 8.24 2.64 21.12
CA PRO A 24 7.13 1.70 20.98
C PRO A 24 6.34 1.94 19.68
N HIS A 25 6.06 0.86 18.94
CA HIS A 25 5.31 0.92 17.67
C HIS A 25 3.97 1.66 17.79
N LYS A 26 3.26 1.50 18.91
CA LYS A 26 2.00 2.20 19.18
C LYS A 26 2.13 3.73 19.23
N HIS A 27 3.26 4.25 19.71
CA HIS A 27 3.50 5.69 19.80
C HIS A 27 3.80 6.26 18.41
N VAL A 28 4.63 5.57 17.63
CA VAL A 28 4.90 5.89 16.21
C VAL A 28 3.60 5.92 15.43
N ALA A 29 2.77 4.89 15.55
CA ALA A 29 1.51 4.79 14.84
C ALA A 29 0.56 5.95 15.22
N ALA A 30 0.51 6.34 16.50
CA ALA A 30 -0.31 7.46 16.95
C ALA A 30 0.15 8.79 16.34
N ARG A 31 1.46 9.11 16.39
CA ARG A 31 1.97 10.36 15.81
C ARG A 31 1.90 10.37 14.28
N HIS A 32 2.12 9.24 13.63
CA HIS A 32 1.96 9.12 12.17
C HIS A 32 0.52 9.35 11.72
N ARG A 33 -0.50 8.94 12.49
CA ARG A 33 -1.90 9.30 12.17
C ARG A 33 -2.11 10.80 12.17
N LEU A 34 -1.53 11.53 13.12
CA LEU A 34 -1.60 13.00 13.16
C LEU A 34 -0.85 13.64 11.98
N ALA A 35 0.34 13.14 11.66
CA ALA A 35 1.09 13.60 10.49
C ALA A 35 0.31 13.40 9.17
N VAL A 36 -0.36 12.26 9.01
CA VAL A 36 -1.20 11.99 7.84
C VAL A 36 -2.38 12.97 7.75
N LEU A 37 -3.06 13.23 8.86
CA LEU A 37 -4.14 14.22 8.90
C LEU A 37 -3.62 15.63 8.55
N ALA A 38 -2.45 16.01 9.08
CA ALA A 38 -1.84 17.29 8.77
C ALA A 38 -1.48 17.43 7.28
N CYS A 39 -0.93 16.37 6.66
CA CYS A 39 -0.65 16.37 5.23
C CYS A 39 -1.92 16.59 4.38
N ARG A 40 -3.06 16.01 4.76
CA ARG A 40 -4.32 16.16 4.00
C ARG A 40 -4.83 17.59 3.94
N ASN A 41 -4.51 18.39 4.95
CA ASN A 41 -4.88 19.81 5.02
C ASN A 41 -3.76 20.75 4.53
N CYS A 42 -2.62 20.21 4.09
CA CYS A 42 -1.48 21.01 3.67
C CYS A 42 -1.66 21.47 2.22
N PRO A 43 -1.54 22.79 1.93
CA PRO A 43 -1.61 23.29 0.55
C PRO A 43 -0.54 22.71 -0.37
N ALA A 44 0.60 22.28 0.19
CA ALA A 44 1.72 21.70 -0.56
C ALA A 44 1.57 20.19 -0.83
N LEU A 45 0.44 19.56 -0.46
CA LEU A 45 0.26 18.11 -0.54
C LEU A 45 0.61 17.54 -1.92
N THR A 46 0.14 18.17 -2.99
CA THR A 46 0.39 17.74 -4.37
C THR A 46 1.88 17.77 -4.71
N ALA A 47 2.60 18.82 -4.33
CA ALA A 47 4.04 18.93 -4.56
C ALA A 47 4.81 17.87 -3.77
N CYS A 48 4.45 17.65 -2.50
CA CYS A 48 5.04 16.58 -1.68
C CYS A 48 4.77 15.19 -2.26
N ALA A 49 3.59 14.96 -2.86
CA ALA A 49 3.24 13.69 -3.49
C ALA A 49 4.08 13.42 -4.74
N GLN A 50 4.31 14.45 -5.56
CA GLN A 50 5.19 14.34 -6.73
C GLN A 50 6.63 14.04 -6.30
N TYR A 51 7.16 14.79 -5.33
CA TYR A 51 8.50 14.55 -4.79
C TYR A 51 8.65 13.12 -4.24
N LEU A 52 7.65 12.61 -3.52
CA LEU A 52 7.67 11.24 -3.04
C LEU A 52 7.66 10.24 -4.21
N ALA A 53 6.85 10.46 -5.24
CA ALA A 53 6.80 9.60 -6.41
C ALA A 53 8.15 9.57 -7.17
N ASP A 54 8.81 10.71 -7.29
CA ASP A 54 10.13 10.82 -7.92
C ASP A 54 11.19 10.07 -7.09
N ALA A 55 11.16 10.22 -5.76
CA ALA A 55 12.05 9.50 -4.86
C ALA A 55 11.82 7.97 -4.91
N GLU A 56 10.56 7.52 -4.96
CA GLU A 56 10.21 6.12 -5.17
C GLU A 56 10.76 5.61 -6.52
N THR A 57 10.58 6.40 -7.58
CA THR A 57 11.06 6.09 -8.94
C THR A 57 12.56 5.92 -9.02
N ASN A 58 13.29 6.79 -8.34
CA ASN A 58 14.75 6.76 -8.30
C ASN A 58 15.30 5.76 -7.26
N GLY A 59 14.43 5.04 -6.54
CA GLY A 59 14.84 4.12 -5.47
C GLY A 59 15.41 4.82 -4.24
N ALA A 60 15.30 6.14 -4.14
CA ALA A 60 15.75 6.94 -3.01
C ALA A 60 14.78 6.76 -1.84
N ARG A 61 15.24 6.07 -0.79
CA ARG A 61 14.41 5.79 0.38
C ARG A 61 14.18 7.06 1.19
N ILE A 62 12.92 7.37 1.47
CA ILE A 62 12.52 8.41 2.41
C ILE A 62 11.92 7.73 3.65
N ASP A 63 12.41 8.12 4.82
CA ASP A 63 11.93 7.60 6.09
C ASP A 63 10.83 8.50 6.68
N GLY A 64 9.85 7.89 7.35
CA GLY A 64 8.75 8.62 7.97
C GLY A 64 7.55 8.87 7.05
N ILE A 65 6.77 9.92 7.35
CA ILE A 65 5.55 10.32 6.65
C ILE A 65 5.85 11.53 5.76
N ILE A 66 5.53 11.40 4.48
CA ILE A 66 5.52 12.49 3.53
C ILE A 66 4.32 12.33 2.60
N ALA A 67 3.68 13.45 2.22
CA ALA A 67 2.45 13.43 1.44
C ALA A 67 1.33 12.53 2.03
N GLY A 68 1.28 12.42 3.35
CA GLY A 68 0.28 11.63 4.06
C GLY A 68 0.46 10.12 3.95
N ARG A 69 1.65 9.63 3.59
CA ARG A 69 1.97 8.20 3.57
C ARG A 69 3.46 7.95 3.85
N THR A 70 3.80 6.70 4.14
CA THR A 70 5.21 6.27 4.15
C THR A 70 5.68 6.01 2.73
N TRP A 71 6.98 6.17 2.50
CA TRP A 71 7.64 5.68 1.31
C TRP A 71 7.46 4.17 1.14
N ARG A 72 7.40 3.72 -0.11
CA ARG A 72 7.30 2.30 -0.49
C ARG A 72 8.29 2.01 -1.59
N ARG A 73 8.84 0.78 -1.66
CA ARG A 73 9.65 0.42 -2.83
C ARG A 73 8.72 0.33 -4.03
N LEU A 74 9.13 0.83 -5.20
CA LEU A 74 8.36 0.62 -6.42
C LEU A 74 8.11 -0.85 -6.75
N ARG A 75 8.98 -1.79 -6.34
CA ARG A 75 8.70 -3.23 -6.46
C ARG A 75 7.46 -3.68 -5.67
N ASP A 76 7.09 -2.93 -4.64
CA ASP A 76 5.88 -3.16 -3.84
C ASP A 76 4.64 -2.58 -4.57
N LEU A 77 4.85 -1.70 -5.56
CA LEU A 77 3.86 -1.18 -6.52
C LEU A 77 3.81 -1.98 -7.83
N ALA A 78 4.92 -2.64 -8.21
CA ALA A 78 4.97 -3.52 -9.36
C ALA A 78 3.90 -4.60 -9.15
N PRO A 79 2.89 -4.66 -10.04
CA PRO A 79 1.83 -5.63 -9.90
C PRO A 79 2.46 -7.02 -9.97
N ASN A 80 2.47 -7.75 -8.85
CA ASN A 80 2.89 -9.14 -8.87
C ASN A 80 1.75 -9.93 -9.53
N THR A 81 1.89 -10.13 -10.84
CA THR A 81 0.90 -10.78 -11.68
C THR A 81 1.00 -12.30 -11.55
N ARG A 82 -0.06 -12.86 -10.99
CA ARG A 82 -0.49 -14.26 -10.88
C ARG A 82 -1.17 -14.78 -12.14
N THR A 83 -1.15 -16.08 -12.38
CA THR A 83 -2.16 -16.77 -13.19
C THR A 83 -3.03 -17.62 -12.26
N CYS A 84 -4.36 -17.55 -12.41
CA CYS A 84 -5.29 -18.42 -11.70
C CYS A 84 -5.05 -19.88 -12.09
N LEU A 85 -4.84 -20.76 -11.11
CA LEU A 85 -4.58 -22.19 -11.36
C LEU A 85 -5.78 -22.96 -11.92
N HIS A 86 -6.99 -22.39 -11.88
CA HIS A 86 -8.18 -23.01 -12.45
C HIS A 86 -8.54 -22.42 -13.83
N CYS A 87 -8.79 -21.11 -13.91
CA CYS A 87 -9.32 -20.47 -15.11
C CYS A 87 -8.28 -19.75 -15.98
N GLY A 88 -7.01 -19.71 -15.58
CA GLY A 88 -5.95 -19.03 -16.34
C GLY A 88 -6.01 -17.50 -16.34
N THR A 89 -6.98 -16.86 -15.66
CA THR A 89 -7.09 -15.40 -15.60
C THR A 89 -5.92 -14.78 -14.83
N THR A 90 -5.44 -13.62 -15.29
CA THR A 90 -4.42 -12.82 -14.59
C THR A 90 -4.93 -12.28 -13.26
N ILE A 91 -4.17 -12.49 -12.18
CA ILE A 91 -4.44 -12.02 -10.83
C ILE A 91 -3.39 -10.96 -10.49
N VAL A 92 -3.74 -9.79 -9.96
CA VAL A 92 -2.75 -8.76 -9.62
C VAL A 92 -2.62 -8.64 -8.10
N LYS A 93 -1.48 -9.04 -7.52
CA LYS A 93 -1.21 -8.81 -6.10
C LYS A 93 -0.64 -7.39 -5.90
N ARG A 94 -1.50 -6.40 -5.60
CA ARG A 94 -1.08 -5.05 -5.16
C ARG A 94 -0.81 -5.03 -3.66
N GLY A 95 0.42 -5.34 -3.26
CA GLY A 95 0.84 -5.25 -1.85
C GLY A 95 -0.09 -5.98 -0.87
N THR A 96 0.08 -5.68 0.42
CA THR A 96 -0.86 -6.05 1.47
C THR A 96 -1.70 -4.80 1.78
N PRO A 97 -3.04 -4.86 1.83
CA PRO A 97 -3.89 -6.05 1.80
C PRO A 97 -4.43 -6.42 0.40
N ALA A 98 -4.44 -7.73 0.14
CA ALA A 98 -5.18 -8.53 -0.85
C ALA A 98 -5.52 -7.91 -2.24
N ALA A 99 -4.58 -8.10 -3.16
CA ALA A 99 -4.74 -8.40 -4.59
C ALA A 99 -6.04 -7.95 -5.31
N ASP A 100 -5.89 -7.06 -6.27
CA ASP A 100 -6.97 -6.69 -7.18
C ASP A 100 -7.04 -7.68 -8.35
N ARG A 101 -8.24 -8.13 -8.73
CA ARG A 101 -8.44 -8.77 -10.04
C ARG A 101 -8.55 -7.66 -11.08
N LEU A 102 -7.67 -7.67 -12.10
CA LEU A 102 -7.81 -6.82 -13.28
C LEU A 102 -8.75 -7.51 -14.26
N ARG A 103 -9.89 -6.88 -14.56
CA ARG A 103 -10.80 -7.33 -15.61
C ARG A 103 -10.29 -6.91 -16.99
N PRO A 104 -10.73 -7.58 -18.08
CA PRO A 104 -10.42 -7.16 -19.44
C PRO A 104 -10.87 -5.72 -19.76
N ASP A 105 -11.88 -5.22 -19.03
CA ASP A 105 -12.40 -3.84 -19.11
C ASP A 105 -11.57 -2.81 -18.32
N GLY A 106 -10.47 -3.24 -17.67
CA GLY A 106 -9.59 -2.37 -16.89
C GLY A 106 -10.05 -2.11 -15.45
N THR A 107 -11.19 -2.64 -15.02
CA THR A 107 -11.67 -2.45 -13.64
C THR A 107 -10.96 -3.37 -12.64
N LEU A 108 -10.74 -2.85 -11.43
CA LEU A 108 -10.14 -3.58 -10.30
C LEU A 108 -11.25 -4.07 -9.37
N THR A 109 -11.32 -5.38 -9.15
CA THR A 109 -12.21 -5.97 -8.12
C THR A 109 -11.39 -6.37 -6.91
N PRO A 110 -11.68 -5.88 -5.68
CA PRO A 110 -10.86 -6.15 -4.50
C PRO A 110 -11.02 -7.61 -4.07
N LEU A 111 -10.00 -8.50 -4.12
CA LEU A 111 -10.20 -9.90 -3.69
C LEU A 111 -8.98 -10.78 -3.34
N HIS A 112 -9.23 -11.70 -2.41
CA HIS A 112 -8.28 -12.59 -1.75
C HIS A 112 -7.29 -13.34 -2.68
N ALA A 113 -6.00 -13.31 -2.29
CA ALA A 113 -4.93 -14.14 -2.88
C ALA A 113 -4.77 -15.48 -2.12
N GLY A 114 -5.84 -16.28 -2.01
CA GLY A 114 -5.79 -17.61 -1.41
C GLY A 114 -5.55 -18.70 -2.45
N ARG A 115 -4.50 -19.52 -2.28
CA ARG A 115 -4.17 -20.71 -3.12
C ARG A 115 -3.94 -20.45 -4.63
N ASN A 116 -3.55 -19.24 -5.01
CA ASN A 116 -3.37 -18.81 -6.42
C ASN A 116 -4.66 -18.98 -7.27
N LEU A 117 -5.82 -18.78 -6.67
CA LEU A 117 -7.11 -18.74 -7.36
C LEU A 117 -7.62 -17.30 -7.45
N CYS A 118 -8.34 -16.98 -8.52
CA CYS A 118 -9.16 -15.78 -8.54
C CYS A 118 -10.37 -15.98 -7.60
N THR A 119 -11.05 -14.89 -7.26
CA THR A 119 -12.29 -14.88 -6.47
C THR A 119 -13.28 -15.97 -6.82
N ASP A 120 -13.64 -16.03 -8.10
CA ASP A 120 -14.78 -16.83 -8.54
C ASP A 120 -14.42 -18.31 -8.39
N CYS A 121 -13.20 -18.67 -8.80
CA CYS A 121 -12.68 -20.02 -8.63
C CYS A 121 -12.50 -20.37 -7.15
N TYR A 122 -11.98 -19.47 -6.32
CA TYR A 122 -11.86 -19.70 -4.89
C TYR A 122 -13.23 -19.99 -4.26
N ASN A 123 -14.21 -19.10 -4.47
CA ASN A 123 -15.56 -19.25 -3.92
C ASN A 123 -16.27 -20.50 -4.45
N HIS A 124 -16.07 -20.85 -5.72
CA HIS A 124 -16.60 -22.08 -6.29
C HIS A 124 -15.99 -23.31 -5.60
N HIS A 125 -14.65 -23.40 -5.54
CA HIS A 125 -13.95 -24.52 -4.93
C HIS A 125 -14.17 -24.64 -3.42
N GLU A 126 -14.41 -23.52 -2.74
CA GLU A 126 -14.83 -23.49 -1.33
C GLU A 126 -16.21 -24.14 -1.17
N LYS A 127 -17.19 -23.70 -1.97
CA LYS A 127 -18.57 -24.24 -1.95
C LYS A 127 -18.63 -25.72 -2.29
N VAL A 128 -17.85 -26.18 -3.26
CA VAL A 128 -17.83 -27.59 -3.68
C VAL A 128 -16.83 -28.45 -2.87
N GLY A 129 -16.12 -27.86 -1.91
CA GLY A 129 -15.21 -28.59 -1.03
C GLY A 129 -13.94 -29.14 -1.70
N THR A 130 -13.44 -28.49 -2.75
CA THR A 130 -12.27 -28.95 -3.54
C THR A 130 -11.07 -27.99 -3.48
N LEU A 131 -11.02 -27.11 -2.48
CA LEU A 131 -9.90 -26.18 -2.28
C LEU A 131 -8.56 -26.88 -2.02
N ASP A 132 -8.59 -28.07 -1.45
CA ASP A 132 -7.44 -28.92 -1.13
C ASP A 132 -6.59 -29.26 -2.36
N ARG A 133 -7.21 -29.33 -3.55
CA ARG A 133 -6.53 -29.54 -4.85
C ARG A 133 -5.55 -28.44 -5.22
N TYR A 134 -5.67 -27.25 -4.61
CA TYR A 134 -4.84 -26.09 -4.93
C TYR A 134 -3.82 -25.83 -3.81
N PRO A 135 -2.54 -25.62 -4.14
CA PRO A 135 -1.49 -25.45 -3.15
C PRO A 135 -1.69 -24.18 -2.32
N ARG A 136 -1.45 -24.26 -1.00
CA ARG A 136 -1.41 -23.07 -0.14
C ARG A 136 -0.21 -22.20 -0.53
N ILE A 137 -0.44 -20.90 -0.73
CA ILE A 137 0.64 -19.96 -0.98
C ILE A 137 1.46 -19.85 0.31
N ARG A 138 2.68 -20.38 0.30
CA ARG A 138 3.66 -20.10 1.35
C ARG A 138 4.21 -18.70 1.10
N ASN A 139 4.00 -17.79 2.04
CA ASN A 139 4.72 -16.52 2.03
C ASN A 139 6.19 -16.85 2.35
N ARG A 140 7.07 -16.66 1.38
CA ARG A 140 8.52 -16.64 1.59
C ARG A 140 8.95 -15.18 1.73
#